data_AF-A0A0F9A2V5-F1
#
_entry.id   AF-A0A0F9A2V5-F1
#
_cell.length_a   1.000
_cell.length_b   1.000
_cell.length_c   1.000
_cell.angle_alpha   90.00
_cell.angle_beta   90.00
_cell.angle_gamma   90.00
#
_symmetry.space_group_name_H-M   'P 1'
#
loop_
_entity.id
_entity.type
_entity.pdbx_description
1 polymer ?
#
loop_
_entity_poly.entity_id
_entity_poly.type
_entity_poly.pdbx_seq_one_letter_code
_entity_poly.pdbx_strand_id
1 'polypeptide(L)'
;MKSDRVNRMLHLLSFCQSGRKFQSDEITKLLKISKRTFYRDIEEFRKIGIKCNYNREKSSYEIVPESMLPETNLTIKEAQVLLMLVHEAKNYINFPFKASGLMAALKIERSLRTGVKQHCHALLQNCSIRPQPQAQMNLLDTAINILQEAITKKHIVTFNYRKDDMEDVRVR
;
A
#
# COMPACT_ATOMS: atom_id res chain seq x y z
N MET A 1 -29.77 -9.63 -1.56
CA MET A 1 -29.96 -8.31 -0.90
C MET A 1 -28.68 -7.60 -0.40
N LYS A 2 -27.56 -8.26 -0.06
CA LYS A 2 -26.30 -7.57 0.32
C LYS A 2 -25.49 -7.02 -0.87
N SER A 3 -25.64 -7.60 -2.06
CA SER A 3 -24.91 -7.24 -3.29
C SER A 3 -25.31 -5.87 -3.86
N ASP A 4 -26.59 -5.47 -3.77
CA ASP A 4 -27.07 -4.21 -4.37
C ASP A 4 -26.51 -2.95 -3.69
N ARG A 5 -26.24 -3.01 -2.37
CA ARG A 5 -25.67 -1.87 -1.65
C ARG A 5 -24.19 -1.67 -2.00
N VAL A 6 -23.42 -2.76 -2.05
CA VAL A 6 -21.99 -2.70 -2.39
C VAL A 6 -21.82 -2.22 -3.82
N ASN A 7 -22.57 -2.78 -4.78
CA ASN A 7 -22.54 -2.31 -6.17
C ASN A 7 -22.92 -0.83 -6.28
N ARG A 8 -23.97 -0.40 -5.57
CA ARG A 8 -24.37 1.01 -5.56
C ARG A 8 -23.31 1.94 -4.98
N MET A 9 -22.67 1.55 -3.87
CA MET A 9 -21.56 2.32 -3.30
C MET A 9 -20.37 2.37 -4.25
N LEU A 10 -20.02 1.27 -4.93
CA LEU A 10 -18.97 1.27 -5.93
C LEU A 10 -19.30 2.20 -7.11
N HIS A 11 -20.54 2.17 -7.62
CA HIS A 11 -20.97 3.09 -8.66
C HIS A 11 -20.89 4.55 -8.22
N LEU A 12 -21.40 4.88 -7.03
CA LEU A 12 -21.29 6.23 -6.47
C LEU A 12 -19.82 6.65 -6.38
N LEU A 13 -18.95 5.78 -5.86
CA LEU A 13 -17.51 6.05 -5.74
C LEU A 13 -16.86 6.29 -7.11
N SER A 14 -17.24 5.55 -8.16
CA SER A 14 -16.73 5.77 -9.51
C SER A 14 -17.18 7.11 -10.11
N PHE A 15 -18.43 7.51 -9.91
CA PHE A 15 -18.90 8.85 -10.31
C PHE A 15 -18.08 9.95 -9.64
N CYS A 16 -17.85 9.77 -8.35
CA CYS A 16 -17.07 10.66 -7.53
C CYS A 16 -15.59 10.75 -7.92
N GLN A 17 -14.95 9.61 -8.23
CA GLN A 17 -13.54 9.56 -8.65
C GLN A 17 -13.29 10.13 -10.04
N SER A 18 -14.32 10.25 -10.88
CA SER A 18 -14.18 10.86 -12.22
C SER A 18 -13.90 12.37 -12.20
N GLY A 19 -13.99 13.02 -11.03
CA GLY A 19 -13.87 14.48 -10.89
C GLY A 19 -15.05 15.26 -11.47
N ARG A 20 -16.07 14.58 -12.03
CA ARG A 20 -17.29 15.22 -12.48
C ARG A 20 -18.15 15.64 -11.29
N LYS A 21 -18.69 16.86 -11.39
CA LYS A 21 -19.77 17.34 -10.53
C LYS A 21 -21.07 16.72 -10.99
N PHE A 22 -21.88 16.23 -10.06
CA PHE A 22 -23.16 15.61 -10.38
C PHE A 22 -24.26 16.12 -9.44
N GLN A 23 -25.49 16.21 -9.95
CA GLN A 23 -26.65 16.55 -9.14
C GLN A 23 -27.22 15.31 -8.45
N SER A 24 -27.82 15.51 -7.27
CA SER A 24 -28.47 14.40 -6.53
C SER A 24 -29.60 13.76 -7.35
N ASP A 25 -30.33 14.55 -8.14
CA ASP A 25 -31.41 14.09 -9.00
C ASP A 25 -30.93 13.22 -10.18
N GLU A 26 -29.75 13.52 -10.74
CA GLU A 26 -29.16 12.73 -11.82
C GLU A 26 -28.75 11.34 -11.32
N ILE A 27 -28.07 11.28 -10.18
CA ILE A 27 -27.58 10.03 -9.59
C ILE A 27 -28.73 9.17 -9.07
N THR A 28 -29.74 9.78 -8.44
CA THR A 28 -30.91 9.03 -7.92
C THR A 28 -31.71 8.39 -9.05
N LYS A 29 -31.88 9.08 -10.18
CA LYS A 29 -32.49 8.50 -11.39
C LYS A 29 -31.64 7.39 -11.99
N LEU A 30 -30.34 7.62 -12.14
CA LEU A 30 -29.43 6.65 -12.76
C LEU A 30 -29.34 5.34 -11.95
N LEU A 31 -29.18 5.46 -10.63
CA LEU A 31 -29.06 4.31 -9.72
C LEU A 31 -30.42 3.79 -9.24
N LYS A 32 -31.54 4.38 -9.70
CA LYS A 32 -32.91 4.04 -9.33
C LYS A 32 -33.11 3.97 -7.80
N ILE A 33 -32.63 4.98 -7.08
CA ILE A 33 -32.69 5.08 -5.62
C ILE A 33 -33.40 6.35 -5.15
N SER A 34 -33.91 6.33 -3.92
CA SER A 34 -34.48 7.54 -3.30
C SER A 34 -33.39 8.55 -2.91
N LYS A 35 -33.75 9.85 -2.82
CA LYS A 35 -32.88 10.89 -2.26
C LYS A 35 -32.40 10.55 -0.85
N ARG A 36 -33.25 9.97 -0.01
CA ARG A 36 -32.89 9.51 1.35
C ARG A 36 -31.78 8.45 1.31
N THR A 37 -31.86 7.50 0.39
CA THR A 37 -30.84 6.46 0.21
C THR A 37 -29.52 7.07 -0.25
N PHE A 38 -29.59 7.98 -1.23
CA PHE A 38 -28.41 8.72 -1.70
C PHE A 38 -27.72 9.49 -0.57
N TYR A 39 -28.46 10.30 0.21
CA TYR A 39 -27.86 11.07 1.31
C TYR A 39 -27.28 10.17 2.40
N ARG A 40 -27.94 9.05 2.72
CA ARG A 40 -27.39 8.07 3.67
C ARG A 40 -26.07 7.48 3.15
N ASP A 41 -26.00 7.13 1.87
CA ASP A 41 -24.79 6.55 1.27
C ASP A 41 -23.65 7.60 1.22
N ILE A 42 -23.95 8.88 0.98
CA ILE A 42 -22.99 10.00 1.09
C ILE A 42 -22.48 10.18 2.53
N GLU A 43 -23.36 10.08 3.53
CA GLU A 43 -22.95 10.09 4.94
C GLU A 43 -22.03 8.92 5.29
N GLU A 44 -22.26 7.74 4.72
CA GLU A 44 -21.36 6.60 4.90
C GLU A 44 -19.98 6.84 4.30
N PHE A 45 -19.90 7.51 3.15
CA PHE A 45 -18.61 7.94 2.59
C PHE A 45 -17.88 8.92 3.50
N ARG A 46 -18.58 9.88 4.10
CA ARG A 46 -17.97 10.82 5.06
C ARG A 46 -17.41 10.09 6.29
N LYS A 47 -18.11 9.09 6.81
CA LYS A 47 -17.66 8.28 7.95
C LYS A 47 -16.35 7.52 7.69
N ILE A 48 -16.05 7.20 6.44
CA ILE A 48 -14.80 6.51 6.04
C ILE A 48 -13.72 7.47 5.52
N GLY A 49 -13.87 8.78 5.75
CA GLY A 49 -12.87 9.80 5.40
C GLY A 49 -12.93 10.30 3.96
N ILE A 50 -14.02 10.04 3.22
CA ILE A 50 -14.20 10.59 1.88
C ILE A 50 -14.99 11.91 1.97
N LYS A 51 -14.32 13.04 1.71
CA LYS A 51 -14.96 14.37 1.70
C LYS A 51 -15.88 14.53 0.49
N CYS A 52 -17.17 14.66 0.76
CA CYS A 52 -18.20 15.00 -0.22
C CYS A 52 -18.61 16.45 -0.04
N ASN A 53 -18.05 17.35 -0.86
CA ASN A 53 -18.41 18.77 -0.89
C ASN A 53 -19.73 18.96 -1.61
N TYR A 54 -20.62 19.76 -1.01
CA TYR A 54 -21.88 20.14 -1.62
C TYR A 54 -21.82 21.60 -2.06
N ASN A 55 -21.96 21.84 -3.36
CA ASN A 55 -22.10 23.18 -3.91
C ASN A 55 -23.58 23.57 -3.85
N ARG A 56 -23.92 24.52 -2.97
CA ARG A 56 -25.30 25.00 -2.75
C ARG A 56 -25.88 25.70 -3.98
N GLU A 57 -25.08 26.47 -4.71
CA GLU A 57 -25.53 27.24 -5.89
C GLU A 57 -25.96 26.32 -7.04
N LYS A 58 -25.22 25.23 -7.25
CA LYS A 58 -25.45 24.29 -8.36
C LYS A 58 -26.18 23.01 -7.93
N SER A 59 -26.56 22.90 -6.66
CA SER A 59 -27.12 21.69 -6.03
C SER A 59 -26.36 20.42 -6.42
N SER A 60 -25.03 20.51 -6.45
CA SER A 60 -24.15 19.45 -6.96
C SER A 60 -23.18 18.97 -5.91
N TYR A 61 -22.78 17.70 -6.04
CA TYR A 61 -21.79 17.07 -5.20
C TYR A 61 -20.46 16.93 -5.94
N GLU A 62 -19.39 17.13 -5.20
CA GLU A 62 -18.01 16.93 -5.62
C GLU A 62 -17.30 16.15 -4.53
N ILE A 63 -16.71 15.00 -4.87
CA ILE A 63 -15.85 14.30 -3.92
C ILE A 63 -14.44 14.80 -4.10
N VAL A 64 -13.95 15.45 -3.06
CA VAL A 64 -12.56 15.87 -2.99
C VAL A 64 -11.84 14.77 -2.22
N PRO A 65 -10.83 14.10 -2.81
CA PRO A 65 -9.93 13.28 -2.02
C PRO A 65 -9.43 14.15 -0.86
N GLU A 66 -9.65 13.74 0.40
CA GLU A 66 -8.93 14.35 1.51
C GLU A 66 -7.46 14.41 1.12
N SER A 67 -6.81 15.55 1.39
CA SER A 67 -5.42 15.84 1.03
C SER A 67 -4.58 14.58 1.17
N MET A 68 -4.46 13.84 0.07
CA MET A 68 -3.64 12.65 0.05
C MET A 68 -2.23 13.18 0.22
N LEU A 69 -1.37 12.40 0.87
CA LEU A 69 0.05 12.71 0.80
C LEU A 69 0.38 12.87 -0.70
N PRO A 70 1.14 13.92 -1.07
CA PRO A 70 1.54 14.11 -2.45
C PRO A 70 2.21 12.83 -2.96
N GLU A 71 2.14 12.61 -4.28
CA GLU A 71 2.78 11.44 -4.89
C GLU A 71 4.23 11.35 -4.41
N THR A 72 4.54 10.30 -3.66
CA THR A 72 5.90 10.08 -3.18
C THR A 72 6.71 9.54 -4.34
N ASN A 73 7.67 10.33 -4.81
CA ASN A 73 8.68 9.91 -5.77
C ASN A 73 9.65 8.94 -5.08
N LEU A 74 9.19 7.71 -4.83
CA LEU A 74 10.03 6.66 -4.27
C LEU A 74 10.97 6.13 -5.35
N THR A 75 12.25 6.07 -5.03
CA THR A 75 13.21 5.24 -5.75
C THR A 75 12.84 3.76 -5.58
N ILE A 76 13.38 2.92 -6.46
CA ILE A 76 13.19 1.47 -6.40
C ILE A 76 13.62 0.91 -5.04
N LYS A 77 14.75 1.39 -4.49
CA LYS A 77 15.28 0.97 -3.20
C LYS A 77 14.37 1.37 -2.03
N GLU A 78 13.88 2.61 -2.01
CA GLU A 78 12.95 3.07 -0.98
C GLU A 78 11.65 2.26 -1.00
N ALA A 79 11.12 1.97 -2.19
CA ALA A 79 9.95 1.12 -2.36
C ALA A 79 10.16 -0.31 -1.86
N GLN A 80 11.32 -0.92 -2.16
CA GLN A 80 11.69 -2.27 -1.69
C GLN A 80 11.76 -2.31 -0.16
N VAL A 81 12.50 -1.38 0.46
CA VAL A 81 12.68 -1.34 1.92
C VAL A 81 11.34 -1.12 2.62
N LEU A 82 10.51 -0.20 2.14
CA LEU A 82 9.17 0.04 2.71
C LEU A 82 8.26 -1.18 2.60
N LEU A 83 8.26 -1.86 1.44
CA LEU A 83 7.46 -3.08 1.27
C LEU A 83 7.96 -4.22 2.16
N MET A 84 9.27 -4.43 2.25
CA MET A 84 9.87 -5.40 3.16
C MET A 84 9.52 -5.11 4.61
N LEU A 85 9.66 -3.85 5.04
CA LEU A 85 9.28 -3.43 6.38
C LEU A 85 7.82 -3.72 6.66
N VAL A 86 6.87 -3.39 5.80
CA VAL A 86 5.45 -3.63 6.12
C VAL A 86 5.09 -5.12 6.07
N HIS A 87 5.62 -5.88 5.11
CA HIS A 87 5.36 -7.32 5.01
C HIS A 87 5.97 -8.12 6.14
N GLU A 88 7.13 -7.72 6.65
CA GLU A 88 7.81 -8.42 7.75
C GLU A 88 7.41 -7.87 9.13
N ALA A 89 7.17 -6.56 9.25
CA ALA A 89 6.71 -5.94 10.50
C ALA A 89 5.38 -6.52 10.99
N LYS A 90 4.52 -7.01 10.10
CA LYS A 90 3.26 -7.66 10.48
C LYS A 90 3.48 -8.87 11.41
N ASN A 91 4.62 -9.56 11.26
CA ASN A 91 4.94 -10.79 11.98
C ASN A 91 5.69 -10.53 13.29
N TYR A 92 6.42 -9.41 13.41
CA TYR A 92 7.35 -9.19 14.52
C TYR A 92 7.11 -7.89 15.30
N ILE A 93 6.41 -6.91 14.73
CA ILE A 93 6.24 -5.59 15.34
C ILE A 93 4.78 -5.42 15.75
N ASN A 94 4.53 -5.37 17.05
CA ASN A 94 3.22 -5.07 17.60
C ASN A 94 2.98 -3.54 17.60
N PHE A 95 2.85 -2.95 16.40
CA PHE A 95 2.63 -1.50 16.27
C PHE A 95 1.13 -1.15 16.42
N PRO A 96 0.77 0.00 17.03
CA PRO A 96 -0.60 0.52 16.97
C PRO A 96 -1.01 0.76 15.51
N PHE A 97 -2.31 0.69 15.20
CA PHE A 97 -2.85 0.94 13.84
C PHE A 97 -2.37 -0.02 12.74
N LYS A 98 -2.15 -1.31 13.02
CA LYS A 98 -1.75 -2.33 12.03
C LYS A 98 -2.56 -2.29 10.73
N ALA A 99 -3.88 -2.12 10.82
CA ALA A 99 -4.76 -2.04 9.65
C ALA A 99 -4.42 -0.84 8.75
N SER A 100 -4.14 0.33 9.35
CA SER A 100 -3.74 1.54 8.62
C SER A 100 -2.36 1.36 7.97
N GLY A 101 -1.41 0.72 8.66
CA GLY A 101 -0.09 0.39 8.10
C GLY A 101 -0.19 -0.54 6.89
N LEU A 102 -1.03 -1.58 6.97
CA LEU A 102 -1.28 -2.49 5.85
C LEU A 102 -1.93 -1.76 4.66
N MET A 103 -2.92 -0.90 4.92
CA MET A 103 -3.53 -0.08 3.86
C MET A 103 -2.52 0.88 3.20
N ALA A 104 -1.60 1.45 3.97
CA ALA A 104 -0.55 2.31 3.43
C ALA A 104 0.40 1.53 2.51
N ALA A 105 0.83 0.32 2.91
CA ALA A 105 1.65 -0.53 2.04
C ALA A 105 0.94 -0.89 0.74
N LEU A 106 -0.33 -1.29 0.77
CA LEU A 106 -1.08 -1.60 -0.45
C LEU A 106 -1.19 -0.40 -1.38
N LYS A 107 -1.29 0.82 -0.84
CA LYS A 107 -1.30 2.06 -1.64
C LYS A 107 0.07 2.32 -2.29
N ILE A 108 1.16 2.17 -1.53
CA ILE A 108 2.54 2.28 -2.04
C ILE A 108 2.78 1.22 -3.11
N GLU A 109 2.45 -0.04 -2.82
CA GLU A 109 2.58 -1.13 -3.76
C GLU A 109 1.83 -0.83 -5.06
N ARG A 110 0.59 -0.34 -4.97
CA ARG A 110 -0.23 0.01 -6.14
C ARG A 110 0.39 1.11 -7.00
N SER A 111 1.09 2.09 -6.43
CA SER A 111 1.73 3.18 -7.19
C SER A 111 2.98 2.74 -7.95
N LEU A 112 3.58 1.58 -7.62
CA LEU A 112 4.77 1.08 -8.31
C LEU A 112 4.49 0.62 -9.75
N ARG A 113 5.47 0.84 -10.64
CA ARG A 113 5.46 0.29 -12.01
C ARG A 113 5.53 -1.23 -11.98
N THR A 114 4.94 -1.89 -12.98
CA THR A 114 4.80 -3.36 -13.04
C THR A 114 6.11 -4.12 -12.82
N GLY A 115 7.22 -3.68 -13.43
CA GLY A 115 8.52 -4.32 -13.25
C GLY A 115 9.05 -4.23 -11.80
N VAL A 116 8.83 -3.09 -11.13
CA VAL A 116 9.22 -2.90 -9.73
C VAL A 116 8.37 -3.77 -8.81
N LYS A 117 7.06 -3.86 -9.07
CA LYS A 117 6.14 -4.75 -8.33
C LYS A 117 6.61 -6.21 -8.39
N GLN A 118 6.88 -6.72 -9.59
CA GLN A 118 7.31 -8.10 -9.78
C GLN A 118 8.61 -8.39 -9.05
N HIS A 119 9.57 -7.47 -9.14
CA HIS A 119 10.84 -7.61 -8.43
C HIS A 119 10.67 -7.58 -6.91
N CYS A 120 9.89 -6.64 -6.37
CA CYS A 120 9.58 -6.60 -4.93
C CYS A 120 8.84 -7.87 -4.46
N HIS A 121 7.89 -8.38 -5.23
CA HIS A 121 7.18 -9.63 -4.91
C HIS A 121 8.11 -10.84 -4.87
N ALA A 122 8.99 -10.97 -5.86
CA ALA A 122 9.98 -12.05 -5.89
C ALA A 122 10.91 -12.00 -4.67
N LEU A 123 11.30 -10.80 -4.21
CA LEU A 123 12.08 -10.64 -3.00
C LEU A 123 11.28 -11.02 -1.75
N LEU A 124 10.05 -10.52 -1.60
CA LEU A 124 9.20 -10.81 -0.44
C LEU A 124 8.86 -12.29 -0.29
N GLN A 125 8.78 -13.05 -1.38
CA GLN A 125 8.53 -14.50 -1.32
C GLN A 125 9.73 -15.29 -0.78
N ASN A 126 10.94 -14.74 -0.91
CA ASN A 126 12.19 -15.45 -0.63
C ASN A 126 12.98 -14.87 0.55
N CYS A 127 12.59 -13.70 1.06
CA CYS A 127 13.29 -13.01 2.14
C CYS A 127 12.37 -12.84 3.36
N SER A 128 12.89 -13.18 4.54
CA SER A 128 12.26 -12.84 5.82
C SER A 128 13.22 -11.99 6.66
N ILE A 129 12.71 -10.98 7.35
CA ILE A 129 13.51 -10.11 8.23
C ILE A 129 13.24 -10.54 9.67
N ARG A 130 14.30 -10.90 10.39
CA ARG A 130 14.25 -11.07 11.85
C ARG A 130 14.85 -9.83 12.51
N PRO A 131 14.11 -9.12 13.38
CA PRO A 131 14.69 -8.01 14.12
C PRO A 131 15.75 -8.56 15.10
N GLN A 132 17.00 -8.15 14.90
CA GLN A 132 18.12 -8.45 15.80
C GLN A 132 18.75 -7.12 16.25
N PRO A 133 19.29 -7.02 17.48
CA PRO A 133 19.94 -5.79 17.93
C PRO A 133 21.15 -5.46 17.06
N GLN A 134 21.07 -4.31 16.38
CA GLN A 134 22.14 -3.48 15.79
C GLN A 134 23.34 -4.21 15.16
N ALA A 135 23.29 -4.40 13.83
CA ALA A 135 24.49 -4.61 13.00
C ALA A 135 24.95 -3.29 12.35
N GLN A 136 26.26 -3.11 12.14
CA GLN A 136 26.84 -1.92 11.50
C GLN A 136 26.42 -1.80 10.02
N MET A 137 25.61 -0.78 9.70
CA MET A 137 24.79 -0.72 8.47
C MET A 137 25.55 -0.58 7.15
N ASN A 138 26.78 -0.04 7.13
CA ASN A 138 27.42 0.38 5.86
C ASN A 138 27.93 -0.78 4.97
N LEU A 139 28.26 -1.94 5.54
CA LEU A 139 28.70 -3.13 4.77
C LEU A 139 27.52 -4.00 4.31
N LEU A 140 26.35 -3.82 4.91
CA LEU A 140 25.15 -4.62 4.63
C LEU A 140 24.55 -4.29 3.27
N ASP A 141 24.55 -3.03 2.85
CA ASP A 141 23.90 -2.63 1.59
C ASP A 141 24.48 -3.34 0.36
N THR A 142 25.81 -3.42 0.27
CA THR A 142 26.46 -4.12 -0.84
C THR A 142 26.20 -5.62 -0.80
N ALA A 143 26.32 -6.24 0.38
CA ALA A 143 26.04 -7.67 0.55
C ALA A 143 24.57 -8.01 0.24
N ILE A 144 23.62 -7.19 0.69
CA ILE A 144 22.19 -7.36 0.42
C ILE A 144 21.92 -7.23 -1.08
N ASN A 145 22.49 -6.26 -1.78
CA ASN A 145 22.29 -6.13 -3.24
C ASN A 145 22.78 -7.39 -3.98
N ILE A 146 23.94 -7.93 -3.62
CA ILE A 146 24.48 -9.17 -4.22
C ILE A 146 23.54 -10.36 -3.96
N LEU A 147 23.06 -10.49 -2.72
CA LEU A 147 22.13 -11.57 -2.35
C LEU A 147 20.77 -11.43 -3.06
N GLN A 148 20.24 -10.21 -3.18
CA GLN A 148 18.99 -9.96 -3.91
C GLN A 148 19.10 -10.34 -5.39
N GLU A 149 20.22 -10.01 -6.03
CA GLU A 149 20.48 -10.38 -7.42
C GLU A 149 20.58 -11.91 -7.56
N ALA A 150 21.30 -12.57 -6.66
CA ALA A 150 21.46 -14.01 -6.66
C ALA A 150 20.13 -14.76 -6.45
N ILE A 151 19.27 -14.29 -5.53
CA ILE A 151 17.92 -14.83 -5.32
C ILE A 151 17.09 -14.69 -6.60
N THR A 152 17.10 -13.51 -7.22
CA THR A 152 16.33 -13.23 -8.43
C THR A 152 16.78 -14.12 -9.60
N LYS A 153 18.09 -14.35 -9.73
CA LYS A 153 18.69 -15.15 -10.81
C LYS A 153 18.86 -16.64 -10.48
N LYS A 154 18.45 -17.07 -9.28
CA LYS A 154 18.66 -18.44 -8.76
C LYS A 154 20.13 -18.88 -8.80
N HIS A 155 21.03 -17.98 -8.42
CA HIS A 155 22.47 -18.25 -8.35
C HIS A 155 22.90 -18.67 -6.94
N ILE A 156 23.91 -19.55 -6.88
CA ILE A 156 24.60 -19.92 -5.64
C ILE A 156 25.61 -18.82 -5.31
N VAL A 157 25.63 -18.37 -4.05
CA VAL A 157 26.60 -17.38 -3.56
C VAL A 157 27.53 -18.05 -2.55
N THR A 158 28.83 -17.84 -2.73
CA THR A 158 29.86 -18.23 -1.77
C THR A 158 30.30 -16.98 -1.00
N PHE A 159 30.38 -17.08 0.32
CA PHE A 159 30.84 -15.96 1.16
C PHE A 159 31.65 -16.49 2.34
N ASN A 160 32.56 -15.64 2.82
CA ASN A 160 33.35 -15.93 4.02
C ASN A 160 32.52 -15.52 5.24
N TYR A 161 32.28 -16.46 6.13
CA TYR A 161 31.57 -16.22 7.39
C TYR A 161 32.58 -16.12 8.53
N ARG A 162 32.71 -14.93 9.13
CA ARG A 162 33.52 -14.75 10.33
C ARG A 162 32.66 -15.03 11.56
N LYS A 163 33.03 -16.05 12.33
CA LYS A 163 32.45 -16.33 13.64
C LYS A 163 32.96 -15.28 14.63
N ASP A 164 32.09 -14.81 15.52
CA ASP A 164 32.37 -13.68 16.44
C ASP A 164 33.22 -14.06 17.67
N ASP A 165 33.72 -15.30 17.74
CA ASP A 165 34.62 -15.75 18.79
C ASP A 165 35.94 -16.25 18.21
N MET A 166 37.04 -15.84 18.86
CA MET A 166 38.41 -16.23 18.57
C MET A 166 38.58 -17.75 18.45
N GLU A 167 38.75 -18.24 17.23
CA GLU A 167 39.80 -19.17 16.81
C GLU A 167 39.54 -19.54 15.33
N ASP A 168 40.55 -19.29 14.49
CA ASP A 168 40.56 -19.65 13.07
C ASP A 168 40.32 -21.15 12.91
N VAL A 169 39.17 -21.52 12.35
CA VAL A 169 38.97 -22.86 11.81
C VAL A 169 38.76 -22.74 10.30
N ARG A 170 39.85 -22.98 9.57
CA ARG A 170 39.83 -23.22 8.13
C ARG A 170 39.11 -24.54 7.87
N VAL A 171 37.99 -24.49 7.15
CA VAL A 171 37.37 -25.68 6.57
C VAL A 171 37.61 -25.64 5.06
N ARG A 172 38.18 -26.73 4.54
CA ARG A 172 38.54 -26.96 3.13
C ARG A 172 37.33 -27.03 2.22
#